data_AF-A0A9E1VE43-F1
#
_entry.id   AF-A0A9E1VE43-F1
#
_cell.length_a   1.000
_cell.length_b   1.000
_cell.length_c   1.000
_cell.angle_alpha   90.00
_cell.angle_beta   90.00
_cell.angle_gamma   90.00
#
_symmetry.space_group_name_H-M   'P 1'
#
loop_
_entity.id
_entity.type
_entity.pdbx_description
1 polymer ?
#
loop_
_entity_poly.entity_id
_entity_poly.type
_entity_poly.pdbx_seq_one_letter_code
_entity_poly.pdbx_strand_id
1 'polypeptide(L)'
;MKKLIPTIFIALAMFSSGVLSAQCADGESSVQIVIDTDDWGYEMYWELVPLDQTCGSAPVFLSGGNMDVGCDGDGAGASEGQAYANNQIFVSDIVCIATGSQVDLIHVDSYGDGGSDFTVLIDDMPTQYLDGGGYGDVFTIDVTGNDLIEYDMPCDAAEVLTDGTPIQISSVGATSSYSEIAPTTYGCNTPGAWCELDASVSVWATFTAEEGINYIVSSCNDGTNFDTQIAVWVADDCGDWSSFVLKGANDDAGCGIGNSYASACYTSCMEAGTQVLIQIDGWYGSNGIVELTVEASDVEPVIGASVHNISCALETDFNPDGYINMYSYYGGLDWDATWTGPFGYTGSGLNIDGLLPGVYNVEMVSNCSGAILSGSYIIVNPEPLELDVVVTSSCENGSGG
;
A
#
# COMPACT_ATOMS: atom_id res chain seq x y z
N MET A 1 -29.88 -59.57 9.06
CA MET A 1 -29.84 -58.10 9.20
C MET A 1 -28.54 -57.62 8.56
N LYS A 2 -28.58 -57.29 7.27
CA LYS A 2 -27.40 -56.87 6.49
C LYS A 2 -27.18 -55.37 6.74
N LYS A 3 -25.98 -55.02 7.21
CA LYS A 3 -25.55 -53.63 7.47
C LYS A 3 -25.41 -52.90 6.14
N LEU A 4 -26.13 -51.78 5.99
CA LEU A 4 -25.92 -50.80 4.93
C LEU A 4 -24.77 -49.88 5.36
N ILE A 5 -23.70 -49.84 4.56
CA ILE A 5 -22.62 -48.87 4.68
C ILE A 5 -22.98 -47.73 3.71
N PRO A 6 -23.09 -46.46 4.14
CA PRO A 6 -23.31 -45.36 3.23
C PRO A 6 -21.96 -44.99 2.60
N THR A 7 -21.84 -45.20 1.29
CA THR A 7 -20.74 -44.66 0.50
C THR A 7 -20.98 -43.16 0.33
N ILE A 8 -20.25 -42.35 1.10
CA ILE A 8 -20.16 -40.91 0.89
C ILE A 8 -19.36 -40.70 -0.40
N PHE A 9 -20.05 -40.26 -1.46
CA PHE A 9 -19.41 -39.67 -2.64
C PHE A 9 -19.03 -38.24 -2.27
N ILE A 10 -17.75 -38.01 -1.97
CA ILE A 10 -17.18 -36.66 -1.95
C ILE A 10 -17.09 -36.25 -3.42
N ALA A 11 -17.98 -35.35 -3.84
CA ALA A 11 -17.81 -34.62 -5.10
C ALA A 11 -16.60 -33.71 -4.91
N LEU A 12 -15.50 -34.04 -5.59
CA LEU A 12 -14.34 -33.17 -5.72
C LEU A 12 -14.80 -31.95 -6.53
N ALA A 13 -15.12 -30.86 -5.85
CA ALA A 13 -15.29 -29.56 -6.50
C ALA A 13 -13.92 -29.19 -7.07
N MET A 14 -13.79 -29.26 -8.39
CA MET A 14 -12.70 -28.60 -9.08
C MET A 14 -12.92 -27.10 -8.87
N PHE A 15 -12.18 -26.52 -7.92
CA PHE A 15 -11.93 -25.09 -7.94
C PHE A 15 -11.08 -24.84 -9.19
N SER A 16 -11.68 -24.26 -10.21
CA SER A 16 -10.91 -23.59 -11.25
C SER A 16 -10.18 -22.46 -10.56
N SER A 17 -8.85 -22.56 -10.45
CA SER A 17 -8.00 -21.40 -10.26
C SER A 17 -8.43 -20.36 -11.28
N GLY A 18 -8.84 -19.19 -10.80
CA GLY A 18 -9.21 -18.08 -11.66
C GLY A 18 -8.00 -17.77 -12.53
N VAL A 19 -8.15 -17.94 -13.84
CA VAL A 19 -7.24 -17.28 -14.76
C VAL A 19 -7.52 -15.79 -14.55
N LEU A 20 -6.55 -15.08 -13.99
CA LEU A 20 -6.53 -13.63 -13.98
C LEU A 20 -6.71 -13.19 -15.44
N SER A 21 -7.90 -12.68 -15.74
CA SER A 21 -8.20 -12.20 -17.08
C SER A 21 -7.63 -10.80 -17.18
N ALA A 22 -6.95 -10.49 -18.28
CA ALA A 22 -6.75 -9.10 -18.66
C ALA A 22 -8.11 -8.39 -18.61
N GLN A 23 -8.14 -7.16 -18.07
CA GLN A 23 -9.39 -6.40 -17.89
C GLN A 23 -10.07 -6.14 -19.24
N CYS A 24 -9.30 -6.06 -20.32
CA CYS A 24 -9.75 -5.84 -21.68
C CYS A 24 -9.28 -6.94 -22.64
N ALA A 25 -9.95 -7.06 -23.80
CA ALA A 25 -9.60 -8.04 -24.82
C ALA A 25 -8.34 -7.62 -25.60
N ASP A 26 -7.68 -8.57 -26.27
CA ASP A 26 -6.53 -8.29 -27.14
C ASP A 26 -6.82 -7.15 -28.13
N GLY A 27 -6.00 -6.09 -28.08
CA GLY A 27 -6.13 -4.91 -28.93
C GLY A 27 -7.03 -3.79 -28.36
N GLU A 28 -7.50 -3.93 -27.12
CA GLU A 28 -8.14 -2.90 -26.33
C GLU A 28 -7.28 -2.56 -25.10
N SER A 29 -7.31 -1.30 -24.69
CA SER A 29 -6.71 -0.81 -23.45
C SER A 29 -7.81 -0.40 -22.47
N SER A 30 -7.57 -0.58 -21.18
CA SER A 30 -8.47 -0.05 -20.15
C SER A 30 -8.32 1.47 -20.09
N VAL A 31 -9.43 2.18 -19.98
CA VAL A 31 -9.46 3.63 -19.81
C VAL A 31 -10.31 3.96 -18.59
N GLN A 32 -9.74 4.77 -17.70
CA GLN A 32 -10.40 5.26 -16.49
C GLN A 32 -10.07 6.74 -16.29
N ILE A 33 -11.02 7.48 -15.73
CA ILE A 33 -10.86 8.91 -15.48
C ILE A 33 -10.89 9.13 -13.97
N VAL A 34 -9.82 9.73 -13.45
CA VAL A 34 -9.78 10.29 -12.10
C VAL A 34 -10.21 11.75 -12.19
N ILE A 35 -11.18 12.13 -11.37
CA ILE A 35 -11.79 13.47 -11.34
C ILE A 35 -11.40 14.13 -10.02
N ASP A 36 -10.66 15.23 -10.10
CA ASP A 36 -10.39 16.11 -8.97
C ASP A 36 -11.34 17.30 -9.03
N THR A 37 -12.13 17.48 -7.97
CA THR A 37 -13.13 18.55 -7.90
C THR A 37 -12.62 19.71 -7.05
N ASP A 38 -12.95 20.92 -7.47
CA ASP A 38 -12.59 22.13 -6.77
C ASP A 38 -13.58 22.48 -5.64
N ASP A 39 -13.67 23.76 -5.28
CA ASP A 39 -14.59 24.27 -4.27
C ASP A 39 -16.07 24.01 -4.61
N TRP A 40 -16.42 23.61 -5.83
CA TRP A 40 -17.79 23.53 -6.33
C TRP A 40 -18.10 22.29 -7.20
N GLY A 41 -17.60 21.11 -6.83
CA GLY A 41 -17.80 19.86 -7.60
C GLY A 41 -19.24 19.48 -8.03
N TYR A 42 -20.31 20.07 -7.47
CA TYR A 42 -21.69 19.85 -7.96
C TYR A 42 -22.01 20.57 -9.28
N GLU A 43 -21.14 21.46 -9.75
CA GLU A 43 -21.42 22.36 -10.87
C GLU A 43 -20.90 21.88 -12.22
N MET A 44 -20.27 20.71 -12.20
CA MET A 44 -19.56 20.13 -13.33
C MET A 44 -20.32 18.92 -13.89
N TYR A 45 -20.23 18.72 -15.20
CA TYR A 45 -20.67 17.52 -15.92
C TYR A 45 -19.58 17.06 -16.90
N TRP A 46 -19.44 15.75 -17.12
CA TRP A 46 -18.49 15.23 -18.10
C TRP A 46 -18.96 13.97 -18.82
N GLU A 47 -18.50 13.78 -20.06
CA GLU A 47 -18.68 12.55 -20.85
C GLU A 47 -17.40 12.17 -21.60
N LEU A 48 -17.05 10.88 -21.61
CA LEU A 48 -16.06 10.29 -22.49
C LEU A 48 -16.78 9.68 -23.71
N VAL A 49 -16.44 10.14 -24.89
CA VAL A 49 -17.17 9.84 -26.14
C VAL A 49 -16.22 9.53 -27.29
N PRO A 50 -16.69 8.90 -28.39
CA PRO A 50 -15.91 8.81 -29.62
C PRO A 50 -15.42 10.18 -30.10
N LEU A 51 -14.25 10.19 -30.76
CA LEU A 51 -13.66 11.40 -31.34
C LEU A 51 -14.67 12.21 -32.17
N ASP A 52 -14.63 13.53 -32.00
CA ASP A 52 -15.48 14.54 -32.66
C ASP A 52 -16.99 14.36 -32.40
N GLN A 53 -17.38 13.58 -31.38
CA GLN A 53 -18.78 13.41 -31.03
C GLN A 53 -19.30 14.62 -30.25
N THR A 54 -20.56 14.98 -30.52
CA THR A 54 -21.26 16.02 -29.75
C THR A 54 -21.75 15.43 -28.42
N CYS A 55 -21.51 16.15 -27.32
CA CYS A 55 -22.02 15.82 -25.99
C CYS A 55 -23.52 15.46 -26.01
N GLY A 56 -23.91 14.42 -25.28
CA GLY A 56 -25.29 13.95 -25.17
C GLY A 56 -25.76 13.08 -26.34
N SER A 57 -24.86 12.75 -27.26
CA SER A 57 -25.12 11.79 -28.34
C SER A 57 -24.60 10.40 -27.96
N ALA A 58 -25.31 9.34 -28.38
CA ALA A 58 -24.83 7.98 -28.19
C ALA A 58 -23.88 7.55 -29.35
N PRO A 59 -22.87 6.70 -29.08
CA PRO A 59 -22.59 6.05 -27.80
C PRO A 59 -21.77 6.94 -26.84
N VAL A 60 -22.05 6.83 -25.54
CA VAL A 60 -21.24 7.42 -24.46
C VAL A 60 -20.51 6.28 -23.76
N PHE A 61 -19.19 6.40 -23.61
CA PHE A 61 -18.37 5.36 -22.97
C PHE A 61 -18.46 5.45 -21.45
N LEU A 62 -18.24 6.65 -20.92
CA LEU A 62 -18.35 6.98 -19.51
C LEU A 62 -18.97 8.38 -19.38
N SER A 63 -19.64 8.64 -18.27
CA SER A 63 -20.12 9.98 -17.95
C SER A 63 -20.26 10.15 -16.44
N GLY A 64 -20.19 11.38 -15.97
CA GLY A 64 -20.25 11.67 -14.54
C GLY A 64 -20.53 13.15 -14.26
N GLY A 65 -20.58 13.48 -12.97
CA GLY A 65 -20.98 14.81 -12.52
C GLY A 65 -22.49 15.04 -12.54
N ASN A 66 -22.88 16.29 -12.40
CA ASN A 66 -24.26 16.69 -12.17
C ASN A 66 -25.08 16.71 -13.46
N MET A 67 -26.05 15.81 -13.55
CA MET A 67 -26.99 15.74 -14.67
C MET A 67 -27.95 16.95 -14.77
N ASP A 68 -28.09 17.75 -13.72
CA ASP A 68 -28.79 19.05 -13.80
C ASP A 68 -27.93 20.14 -14.46
N VAL A 69 -26.64 19.90 -14.66
CA VAL A 69 -25.72 20.73 -15.47
C VAL A 69 -25.70 20.19 -16.90
N GLY A 70 -25.42 18.89 -17.08
CA GLY A 70 -25.47 18.26 -18.39
C GLY A 70 -24.60 18.91 -19.46
N CYS A 71 -24.85 18.57 -20.72
CA CYS A 71 -24.03 19.00 -21.84
C CYS A 71 -24.20 20.48 -22.24
N ASP A 72 -25.31 21.10 -21.83
CA ASP A 72 -25.64 22.49 -22.14
C ASP A 72 -25.48 23.45 -20.96
N GLY A 73 -25.11 22.94 -19.78
CA GLY A 73 -25.00 23.69 -18.53
C GLY A 73 -26.33 23.87 -17.78
N ASP A 74 -27.46 23.45 -18.37
CA ASP A 74 -28.83 23.58 -17.83
C ASP A 74 -29.55 22.21 -17.71
N GLY A 75 -28.79 21.11 -17.81
CA GLY A 75 -29.22 19.73 -17.59
C GLY A 75 -29.79 19.03 -18.82
N ALA A 76 -29.85 19.67 -19.98
CA ALA A 76 -30.30 19.01 -21.21
C ALA A 76 -29.16 18.25 -21.88
N GLY A 77 -29.51 17.11 -22.48
CA GLY A 77 -28.54 16.26 -23.17
C GLY A 77 -27.58 15.52 -22.23
N ALA A 78 -27.75 15.61 -20.92
CA ALA A 78 -26.99 14.79 -19.97
C ALA A 78 -27.27 13.28 -20.17
N SER A 79 -26.21 12.49 -20.17
CA SER A 79 -26.26 11.03 -19.96
C SER A 79 -26.27 10.68 -18.47
N GLU A 80 -25.78 9.48 -18.09
CA GLU A 80 -25.74 9.03 -16.71
C GLU A 80 -24.77 9.89 -15.86
N GLY A 81 -25.08 10.13 -14.59
CA GLY A 81 -24.24 10.96 -13.73
C GLY A 81 -24.73 11.04 -12.28
N GLN A 82 -23.86 11.52 -11.40
CA GLN A 82 -24.13 11.83 -9.99
C GLN A 82 -23.44 13.14 -9.64
N ALA A 83 -24.08 13.99 -8.84
CA ALA A 83 -23.44 15.21 -8.35
C ALA A 83 -22.27 14.86 -7.43
N TYR A 84 -21.08 15.39 -7.74
CA TYR A 84 -19.88 15.20 -6.94
C TYR A 84 -19.84 16.19 -5.76
N ALA A 85 -19.11 15.79 -4.71
CA ALA A 85 -18.85 16.65 -3.55
C ALA A 85 -17.60 17.50 -3.79
N ASN A 86 -17.53 18.66 -3.11
CA ASN A 86 -16.48 19.64 -3.30
C ASN A 86 -15.15 19.18 -2.67
N ASN A 87 -14.01 19.53 -3.29
CA ASN A 87 -12.65 19.25 -2.82
C ASN A 87 -12.41 17.75 -2.58
N GLN A 88 -12.90 16.91 -3.49
CA GLN A 88 -12.79 15.46 -3.41
C GLN A 88 -12.29 14.87 -4.73
N ILE A 89 -11.67 13.70 -4.64
CA ILE A 89 -11.26 12.89 -5.78
C ILE A 89 -12.27 11.77 -5.99
N PHE A 90 -12.71 11.60 -7.23
CA PHE A 90 -13.56 10.50 -7.68
C PHE A 90 -12.84 9.70 -8.77
N VAL A 91 -13.19 8.43 -8.91
CA VAL A 91 -12.64 7.57 -9.95
C VAL A 91 -13.81 6.96 -10.69
N SER A 92 -13.79 7.02 -12.03
CA SER A 92 -14.84 6.44 -12.87
C SER A 92 -14.79 4.91 -12.87
N ASP A 93 -15.83 4.29 -13.41
CA ASP A 93 -15.73 2.91 -13.87
C ASP A 93 -14.68 2.79 -15.00
N ILE A 94 -14.26 1.57 -15.28
CA ILE A 94 -13.31 1.24 -16.34
C ILE A 94 -14.07 0.91 -17.63
N VAL A 95 -13.57 1.39 -18.77
CA VAL A 95 -14.07 1.03 -20.09
C VAL A 95 -12.93 0.53 -20.98
N CYS A 96 -13.19 -0.49 -21.79
CA CYS A 96 -12.23 -1.00 -22.78
C CYS A 96 -12.39 -0.24 -24.10
N ILE A 97 -11.31 0.39 -24.56
CA ILE A 97 -11.29 1.17 -25.79
C ILE A 97 -10.18 0.65 -26.70
N ALA A 98 -10.44 0.62 -28.01
CA ALA A 98 -9.48 0.13 -28.99
C ALA A 98 -8.13 0.87 -28.88
N THR A 99 -7.06 0.11 -28.69
CA THR A 99 -5.70 0.64 -28.58
C THR A 99 -5.28 1.32 -29.89
N GLY A 100 -4.65 2.49 -29.79
CA GLY A 100 -4.26 3.35 -30.91
C GLY A 100 -5.40 4.21 -31.49
N SER A 101 -6.57 4.24 -30.82
CA SER A 101 -7.67 5.13 -31.19
C SER A 101 -7.61 6.47 -30.42
N GLN A 102 -8.55 7.35 -30.72
CA GLN A 102 -8.73 8.62 -30.01
C GLN A 102 -10.18 8.74 -29.55
N VAL A 103 -10.36 9.37 -28.39
CA VAL A 103 -11.66 9.69 -27.80
C VAL A 103 -11.63 11.12 -27.29
N ASP A 104 -12.81 11.72 -27.11
CA ASP A 104 -12.92 13.03 -26.51
C ASP A 104 -13.50 12.92 -25.09
N LEU A 105 -12.87 13.61 -24.15
CA LEU A 105 -13.44 13.93 -22.84
C LEU A 105 -14.04 15.34 -22.93
N ILE A 106 -15.36 15.42 -22.83
CA ILE A 106 -16.09 16.68 -22.83
C ILE A 106 -16.37 17.04 -21.37
N HIS A 107 -15.91 18.22 -20.96
CA HIS A 107 -16.16 18.81 -19.66
C HIS A 107 -17.10 20.01 -19.81
N VAL A 108 -18.05 20.16 -18.87
CA VAL A 108 -18.95 21.31 -18.78
C VAL A 108 -18.99 21.79 -17.35
N ASP A 109 -18.92 23.11 -17.18
CA ASP A 109 -19.02 23.80 -15.91
C ASP A 109 -20.11 24.86 -16.00
N SER A 110 -21.09 24.81 -15.09
CA SER A 110 -22.27 25.69 -15.14
C SER A 110 -22.00 27.13 -14.70
N TYR A 111 -20.99 27.40 -13.87
CA TYR A 111 -20.70 28.74 -13.37
C TYR A 111 -19.55 29.42 -14.09
N GLY A 112 -18.73 28.64 -14.79
CA GLY A 112 -17.73 29.13 -15.73
C GLY A 112 -16.41 29.51 -15.06
N ASP A 113 -16.16 29.07 -13.83
CA ASP A 113 -14.90 29.23 -13.11
C ASP A 113 -13.93 28.10 -13.37
N GLY A 114 -14.40 26.90 -13.76
CA GLY A 114 -13.55 25.74 -14.01
C GLY A 114 -12.97 25.19 -12.70
N GLY A 115 -11.79 24.60 -12.77
CA GLY A 115 -11.08 24.06 -11.61
C GLY A 115 -11.33 22.58 -11.35
N SER A 116 -12.26 21.94 -12.06
CA SER A 116 -12.37 20.47 -12.09
C SER A 116 -11.32 19.89 -13.05
N ASP A 117 -10.40 19.10 -12.51
CA ASP A 117 -9.27 18.52 -13.25
C ASP A 117 -9.43 17.02 -13.45
N PHE A 118 -8.84 16.49 -14.52
CA PHE A 118 -8.97 15.08 -14.89
C PHE A 118 -7.60 14.44 -15.13
N THR A 119 -7.35 13.31 -14.48
CA THR A 119 -6.21 12.44 -14.81
C THR A 119 -6.71 11.22 -15.57
N VAL A 120 -6.16 11.02 -16.77
CA VAL A 120 -6.51 9.88 -17.63
C VAL A 120 -5.58 8.72 -17.32
N LEU A 121 -6.18 7.60 -16.91
CA LEU A 121 -5.47 6.35 -16.74
C LEU A 121 -5.70 5.47 -17.97
N ILE A 122 -4.62 4.97 -18.56
CA ILE A 122 -4.66 3.96 -19.62
C ILE A 122 -3.86 2.75 -19.13
N ASP A 123 -4.50 1.58 -19.09
CA ASP A 123 -3.91 0.36 -18.53
C ASP A 123 -3.38 0.62 -17.10
N ASP A 124 -4.21 1.28 -16.28
CA ASP A 124 -3.95 1.72 -14.89
C ASP A 124 -2.79 2.72 -14.69
N MET A 125 -2.21 3.21 -15.78
CA MET A 125 -1.10 4.17 -15.76
C MET A 125 -1.56 5.59 -16.07
N PRO A 126 -1.15 6.61 -15.28
CA PRO A 126 -1.46 8.00 -15.58
C PRO A 126 -0.73 8.44 -16.85
N THR A 127 -1.49 8.77 -17.89
CA THR A 127 -0.94 9.17 -19.20
C THR A 127 -1.07 10.65 -19.48
N GLN A 128 -2.15 11.28 -19.01
CA GLN A 128 -2.48 12.67 -19.32
C GLN A 128 -3.14 13.35 -18.11
N TYR A 129 -2.83 14.62 -17.91
CA TYR A 129 -3.49 15.51 -16.97
C TYR A 129 -4.19 16.62 -17.76
N LEU A 130 -5.48 16.82 -17.51
CA LEU A 130 -6.36 17.72 -18.23
C LEU A 130 -6.93 18.74 -17.25
N ASP A 131 -6.60 20.01 -17.45
CA ASP A 131 -6.99 21.13 -16.59
C ASP A 131 -8.31 21.73 -17.10
N GLY A 132 -9.38 21.61 -16.31
CA GLY A 132 -10.72 22.06 -16.70
C GLY A 132 -10.90 23.57 -16.48
N GLY A 133 -11.19 24.31 -17.53
CA GLY A 133 -11.26 25.75 -17.51
C GLY A 133 -12.64 26.32 -17.86
N GLY A 134 -12.97 27.47 -17.27
CA GLY A 134 -14.10 28.27 -17.72
C GLY A 134 -15.42 27.51 -17.68
N TYR A 135 -16.21 27.59 -18.76
CA TYR A 135 -17.49 26.89 -18.91
C TYR A 135 -17.36 25.42 -19.37
N GLY A 136 -16.13 24.90 -19.46
CA GLY A 136 -15.86 23.57 -19.96
C GLY A 136 -14.98 23.53 -21.21
N ASP A 137 -14.57 22.32 -21.55
CA ASP A 137 -13.54 22.00 -22.53
C ASP A 137 -13.88 20.72 -23.31
N VAL A 138 -13.17 20.51 -24.43
CA VAL A 138 -13.14 19.23 -25.12
C VAL A 138 -11.68 18.83 -25.25
N PHE A 139 -11.30 17.75 -24.58
CA PHE A 139 -9.96 17.21 -24.60
C PHE A 139 -9.92 15.95 -25.45
N THR A 140 -9.07 15.93 -26.48
CA THR A 140 -8.81 14.71 -27.23
C THR A 140 -7.75 13.88 -26.52
N ILE A 141 -8.10 12.64 -26.19
CA ILE A 141 -7.27 11.66 -25.51
C ILE A 141 -6.81 10.64 -26.55
N ASP A 142 -5.49 10.50 -26.69
CA ASP A 142 -4.88 9.38 -27.39
C ASP A 142 -4.93 8.12 -26.52
N VAL A 143 -5.69 7.10 -26.94
CA VAL A 143 -5.73 5.79 -26.26
C VAL A 143 -4.56 4.97 -26.76
N THR A 144 -3.35 5.34 -26.35
CA THR A 144 -2.15 4.56 -26.65
C THR A 144 -1.97 3.50 -25.58
N GLY A 145 -1.88 2.24 -25.99
CA GLY A 145 -1.50 1.18 -25.08
C GLY A 145 -0.13 1.49 -24.53
N ASN A 146 0.03 1.29 -23.23
CA ASN A 146 1.33 1.52 -22.62
C ASN A 146 2.21 0.32 -22.98
N ASP A 147 3.42 0.57 -23.50
CA ASP A 147 4.43 -0.48 -23.68
C ASP A 147 5.01 -0.81 -22.30
N LEU A 148 4.16 -1.36 -21.42
CA LEU A 148 4.58 -1.87 -20.12
C LEU A 148 5.57 -3.01 -20.37
N ILE A 149 6.58 -3.07 -19.50
CA ILE A 149 7.43 -4.24 -19.47
C ILE A 149 6.66 -5.43 -18.89
N GLU A 150 7.17 -6.65 -19.06
CA GLU A 150 6.57 -7.81 -18.40
C GLU A 150 6.58 -7.61 -16.88
N TYR A 151 5.49 -8.02 -16.22
CA TYR A 151 5.35 -8.02 -14.76
C TYR A 151 5.33 -6.63 -14.10
N ASP A 152 5.00 -5.57 -14.85
CA ASP A 152 4.89 -4.18 -14.34
C ASP A 152 3.65 -3.95 -13.46
N MET A 153 2.79 -4.95 -13.30
CA MET A 153 1.56 -4.89 -12.51
C MET A 153 1.28 -6.19 -11.76
N PRO A 154 0.58 -6.15 -10.61
CA PRO A 154 0.32 -7.34 -9.79
C PRO A 154 -0.51 -8.42 -10.50
N CYS A 155 -1.43 -8.03 -11.39
CA CYS A 155 -2.26 -8.98 -12.14
C CYS A 155 -1.51 -9.73 -13.24
N ASP A 156 -0.32 -9.26 -13.62
CA ASP A 156 0.57 -9.89 -14.59
C ASP A 156 1.87 -10.34 -13.89
N ALA A 157 1.83 -10.72 -12.61
CA ALA A 157 3.02 -11.03 -11.84
C ALA A 157 3.76 -12.31 -12.32
N ALA A 158 5.09 -12.32 -12.23
CA ALA A 158 5.92 -13.47 -12.58
C ALA A 158 5.79 -14.63 -11.58
N GLU A 159 5.48 -15.84 -12.06
CA GLU A 159 5.44 -17.03 -11.20
C GLU A 159 6.85 -17.40 -10.66
N VAL A 160 6.97 -17.54 -9.34
CA VAL A 160 8.15 -18.03 -8.64
C VAL A 160 7.83 -19.27 -7.81
N LEU A 161 8.71 -20.27 -7.85
CA LEU A 161 8.56 -21.48 -7.04
C LEU A 161 9.02 -21.24 -5.60
N THR A 162 8.41 -21.96 -4.65
CA THR A 162 8.73 -21.92 -3.22
C THR A 162 9.88 -22.86 -2.83
N ASP A 163 10.67 -23.33 -3.79
CA ASP A 163 11.75 -24.32 -3.59
C ASP A 163 13.16 -23.70 -3.58
N GLY A 164 13.25 -22.37 -3.53
CA GLY A 164 14.51 -21.63 -3.57
C GLY A 164 15.14 -21.52 -4.96
N THR A 165 14.48 -22.01 -6.02
CA THR A 165 14.96 -21.81 -7.39
C THR A 165 14.83 -20.34 -7.79
N PRO A 166 15.94 -19.66 -8.18
CA PRO A 166 15.89 -18.24 -8.51
C PRO A 166 15.21 -17.99 -9.86
N ILE A 167 14.46 -16.88 -9.93
CA ILE A 167 14.00 -16.27 -11.17
C ILE A 167 14.66 -14.89 -11.36
N GLN A 168 14.74 -14.42 -12.60
CA GLN A 168 15.26 -13.09 -12.90
C GLN A 168 14.17 -12.22 -13.49
N ILE A 169 14.01 -11.03 -12.92
CA ILE A 169 13.05 -10.02 -13.40
C ILE A 169 13.83 -8.71 -13.61
N SER A 170 13.52 -7.98 -14.67
CA SER A 170 14.12 -6.68 -14.94
C SER A 170 13.12 -5.58 -14.60
N SER A 171 13.49 -4.63 -13.75
CA SER A 171 12.72 -3.41 -13.49
C SER A 171 13.14 -2.22 -14.36
N VAL A 172 14.05 -2.43 -15.32
CA VAL A 172 14.45 -1.37 -16.26
C VAL A 172 13.28 -1.02 -17.18
N GLY A 173 12.74 0.18 -17.00
CA GLY A 173 11.55 0.64 -17.73
C GLY A 173 10.24 0.33 -17.03
N ALA A 174 10.29 -0.26 -15.83
CA ALA A 174 9.15 -0.43 -14.96
C ALA A 174 8.56 0.93 -14.57
N THR A 175 7.29 0.90 -14.23
CA THR A 175 6.53 2.06 -13.79
C THR A 175 5.85 1.73 -12.46
N SER A 176 5.02 2.64 -11.96
CA SER A 176 4.15 2.39 -10.81
C SER A 176 2.73 2.83 -11.15
N SER A 177 1.76 1.96 -10.90
CA SER A 177 0.37 2.23 -11.24
C SER A 177 -0.20 3.40 -10.43
N TYR A 178 -1.28 3.99 -10.91
CA TYR A 178 -1.96 5.02 -10.14
C TYR A 178 -2.44 4.45 -8.80
N SER A 179 -2.06 5.11 -7.71
CA SER A 179 -2.33 4.67 -6.33
C SER A 179 -1.71 3.32 -5.96
N GLU A 180 -0.66 2.89 -6.67
CA GLU A 180 0.11 1.73 -6.25
C GLU A 180 0.61 1.93 -4.82
N ILE A 181 0.35 0.91 -4.00
CA ILE A 181 0.64 0.95 -2.58
C ILE A 181 2.11 0.63 -2.32
N ALA A 182 2.63 1.18 -1.23
CA ALA A 182 3.90 0.77 -0.65
C ALA A 182 3.74 0.56 0.86
N PRO A 183 4.59 -0.26 1.49
CA PRO A 183 4.63 -0.39 2.95
C PRO A 183 4.87 0.94 3.65
N THR A 184 4.40 1.02 4.90
CA THR A 184 4.64 2.19 5.77
C THR A 184 6.13 2.35 6.11
N THR A 185 6.54 3.56 6.51
CA THR A 185 7.93 3.82 6.94
C THR A 185 8.11 3.70 8.46
N TYR A 186 8.87 2.68 8.87
CA TYR A 186 9.42 2.55 10.23
C TYR A 186 10.95 2.45 10.25
N GLY A 187 11.58 2.75 9.10
CA GLY A 187 13.03 2.69 8.88
C GLY A 187 13.44 1.49 8.02
N CYS A 188 14.48 1.68 7.22
CA CYS A 188 14.97 0.76 6.18
C CYS A 188 15.26 -0.68 6.65
N ASN A 189 15.69 -0.82 7.91
CA ASN A 189 16.08 -2.11 8.50
C ASN A 189 14.98 -2.70 9.40
N THR A 190 13.80 -2.09 9.42
CA THR A 190 12.69 -2.51 10.27
C THR A 190 11.81 -3.50 9.50
N PRO A 191 11.54 -4.71 10.03
CA PRO A 191 10.63 -5.65 9.39
C PRO A 191 9.24 -5.02 9.18
N GLY A 192 8.68 -5.21 7.98
CA GLY A 192 7.37 -4.68 7.61
C GLY A 192 7.37 -3.25 7.09
N ALA A 193 8.53 -2.68 6.80
CA ALA A 193 8.66 -1.30 6.36
C ALA A 193 9.68 -1.12 5.24
N TRP A 194 9.50 -0.03 4.50
CA TRP A 194 10.46 0.52 3.54
C TRP A 194 11.11 1.81 4.08
N CYS A 195 12.17 2.28 3.42
CA CYS A 195 12.78 3.58 3.70
C CYS A 195 11.85 4.73 3.25
N GLU A 196 11.05 4.52 2.22
CA GLU A 196 10.14 5.50 1.64
C GLU A 196 8.70 4.99 1.55
N LEU A 197 7.78 5.87 1.14
CA LEU A 197 6.33 5.62 1.14
C LEU A 197 5.75 5.42 -0.25
N ASP A 198 6.57 5.55 -1.30
CA ASP A 198 6.11 5.57 -2.67
C ASP A 198 6.79 4.42 -3.43
N ALA A 199 6.00 3.65 -4.18
CA ALA A 199 6.52 2.78 -5.23
C ALA A 199 6.84 3.65 -6.46
N SER A 200 7.82 3.24 -7.26
CA SER A 200 8.28 4.06 -8.37
C SER A 200 8.52 3.28 -9.65
N VAL A 201 9.18 2.12 -9.56
CA VAL A 201 9.64 1.28 -10.68
C VAL A 201 9.45 -0.19 -10.32
N SER A 202 8.26 -0.52 -9.85
CA SER A 202 7.94 -1.81 -9.27
C SER A 202 7.70 -2.87 -10.34
N VAL A 203 8.19 -4.07 -10.07
CA VAL A 203 7.81 -5.29 -10.80
C VAL A 203 7.27 -6.31 -9.83
N TRP A 204 6.44 -7.21 -10.33
CA TRP A 204 5.65 -8.11 -9.50
C TRP A 204 5.99 -9.57 -9.74
N ALA A 205 6.06 -10.35 -8.66
CA ALA A 205 6.15 -11.80 -8.70
C ALA A 205 5.02 -12.43 -7.87
N THR A 206 4.75 -13.70 -8.07
CA THR A 206 3.68 -14.40 -7.35
C THR A 206 3.98 -15.87 -7.11
N PHE A 207 3.45 -16.41 -6.02
CA PHE A 207 3.50 -17.83 -5.69
C PHE A 207 2.24 -18.28 -4.94
N THR A 208 1.99 -19.59 -4.91
CA THR A 208 0.90 -20.17 -4.14
C THR A 208 1.39 -20.67 -2.77
N ALA A 209 0.76 -20.21 -1.70
CA ALA A 209 1.11 -20.62 -0.33
C ALA A 209 0.76 -22.08 -0.04
N GLU A 210 1.60 -22.73 0.75
CA GLU A 210 1.43 -24.08 1.27
C GLU A 210 1.03 -24.04 2.75
N GLU A 211 0.33 -25.08 3.21
CA GLU A 211 -0.23 -25.14 4.56
C GLU A 211 0.86 -25.01 5.64
N GLY A 212 0.76 -23.98 6.48
CA GLY A 212 1.58 -23.84 7.68
C GLY A 212 3.04 -23.46 7.43
N ILE A 213 3.39 -23.00 6.23
CA ILE A 213 4.75 -22.59 5.88
C ILE A 213 4.94 -21.09 6.07
N ASN A 214 5.95 -20.70 6.85
CA ASN A 214 6.49 -19.35 6.83
C ASN A 214 7.50 -19.26 5.69
N TYR A 215 7.48 -18.18 4.91
CA TYR A 215 8.41 -18.01 3.79
C TYR A 215 9.46 -16.95 4.07
N ILE A 216 10.64 -17.12 3.49
CA ILE A 216 11.58 -16.05 3.20
C ILE A 216 11.46 -15.69 1.71
N VAL A 217 11.36 -14.40 1.44
CA VAL A 217 11.39 -13.82 0.09
C VAL A 217 12.63 -12.95 0.00
N SER A 218 13.52 -13.25 -0.95
CA SER A 218 14.87 -12.69 -0.94
C SER A 218 15.34 -12.29 -2.34
N SER A 219 15.85 -11.06 -2.45
CA SER A 219 16.69 -10.61 -3.56
C SER A 219 18.18 -10.68 -3.23
N CYS A 220 18.58 -11.19 -2.06
CA CYS A 220 19.98 -11.43 -1.69
C CYS A 220 20.63 -12.57 -2.52
N ASN A 221 20.74 -12.39 -3.83
CA ASN A 221 21.29 -13.34 -4.78
C ASN A 221 22.31 -12.65 -5.71
N ASP A 222 23.27 -13.40 -6.24
CA ASP A 222 24.38 -12.86 -7.06
C ASP A 222 23.90 -12.10 -8.31
N GLY A 223 22.73 -12.44 -8.84
CA GLY A 223 22.14 -11.78 -9.99
C GLY A 223 21.51 -10.41 -9.70
N THR A 224 21.20 -10.10 -8.43
CA THR A 224 20.59 -8.82 -8.04
C THR A 224 21.61 -7.70 -8.09
N ASN A 225 21.36 -6.67 -8.92
CA ASN A 225 22.35 -5.64 -9.21
C ASN A 225 21.94 -4.21 -8.82
N PHE A 226 20.77 -4.03 -8.19
CA PHE A 226 20.28 -2.74 -7.74
C PHE A 226 19.81 -2.81 -6.28
N ASP A 227 19.57 -1.63 -5.74
CA ASP A 227 19.05 -1.39 -4.39
C ASP A 227 17.55 -1.68 -4.40
N THR A 228 17.14 -2.82 -3.84
CA THR A 228 15.76 -3.31 -3.95
C THR A 228 14.95 -2.91 -2.74
N GLN A 229 13.63 -2.84 -2.89
CA GLN A 229 12.67 -2.82 -1.79
C GLN A 229 11.66 -3.96 -2.05
N ILE A 230 11.44 -4.84 -1.07
CA ILE A 230 10.50 -5.98 -1.22
C ILE A 230 9.34 -5.82 -0.27
N ALA A 231 8.13 -6.03 -0.78
CA ALA A 231 6.91 -6.19 -0.01
C ALA A 231 6.14 -7.42 -0.48
N VAL A 232 5.50 -8.11 0.48
CA VAL A 232 4.73 -9.31 0.24
C VAL A 232 3.31 -9.06 0.68
N TRP A 233 2.37 -9.31 -0.23
CA TRP A 233 0.97 -8.96 -0.12
C TRP A 233 0.09 -10.18 -0.36
N VAL A 234 -1.11 -10.15 0.22
CA VAL A 234 -2.25 -10.96 -0.23
C VAL A 234 -3.35 -9.99 -0.60
N ALA A 235 -4.03 -10.23 -1.72
CA ALA A 235 -5.13 -9.41 -2.21
C ALA A 235 -6.29 -10.32 -2.62
N ASP A 236 -7.52 -9.85 -2.40
CA ASP A 236 -8.71 -10.52 -2.92
C ASP A 236 -8.85 -10.29 -4.44
N ASP A 237 -8.42 -9.13 -4.91
CA ASP A 237 -8.36 -8.75 -6.32
C ASP A 237 -7.09 -7.92 -6.58
N CYS A 238 -6.26 -8.37 -7.52
CA CYS A 238 -5.00 -7.71 -7.85
C CYS A 238 -5.19 -6.33 -8.50
N GLY A 239 -6.37 -6.02 -9.03
CA GLY A 239 -6.71 -4.71 -9.58
C GLY A 239 -7.33 -3.74 -8.56
N ASP A 240 -7.57 -4.20 -7.32
CA ASP A 240 -8.14 -3.38 -6.26
C ASP A 240 -7.12 -3.21 -5.12
N TRP A 241 -6.39 -2.09 -5.15
CA TRP A 241 -5.41 -1.70 -4.13
C TRP A 241 -5.96 -1.70 -2.70
N SER A 242 -7.27 -1.49 -2.52
CA SER A 242 -7.89 -1.51 -1.19
C SER A 242 -8.01 -2.91 -0.58
N SER A 243 -7.87 -3.95 -1.40
CA SER A 243 -7.93 -5.34 -0.96
C SER A 243 -6.58 -5.89 -0.48
N PHE A 244 -5.49 -5.16 -0.70
CA PHE A 244 -4.14 -5.63 -0.40
C PHE A 244 -3.85 -5.56 1.11
N VAL A 245 -3.35 -6.68 1.64
CA VAL A 245 -2.96 -6.84 3.03
C VAL A 245 -1.48 -7.23 3.10
N LEU A 246 -0.67 -6.37 3.72
CA LEU A 246 0.76 -6.59 3.88
C LEU A 246 1.04 -7.81 4.78
N LYS A 247 1.95 -8.68 4.34
CA LYS A 247 2.38 -9.90 5.05
C LYS A 247 3.84 -9.86 5.50
N GLY A 248 4.67 -9.09 4.80
CA GLY A 248 6.07 -8.86 5.12
C GLY A 248 6.64 -7.79 4.20
N ALA A 249 7.64 -7.05 4.67
CA ALA A 249 8.39 -6.12 3.84
C ALA A 249 9.78 -5.89 4.43
N ASN A 250 10.72 -5.51 3.57
CA ASN A 250 12.04 -5.05 3.94
C ASN A 250 12.66 -4.30 2.76
N ASP A 251 13.52 -3.34 3.08
CA ASP A 251 14.30 -2.55 2.14
C ASP A 251 15.75 -3.04 2.15
N ASP A 252 16.41 -2.90 3.30
CA ASP A 252 17.78 -3.33 3.51
C ASP A 252 17.85 -4.61 4.36
N ALA A 253 18.26 -5.73 3.77
CA ALA A 253 18.58 -6.94 4.55
C ALA A 253 20.05 -7.02 4.96
N GLY A 254 20.92 -6.20 4.34
CA GLY A 254 22.37 -6.25 4.58
C GLY A 254 22.99 -7.55 4.06
N CYS A 255 22.69 -7.90 2.81
CA CYS A 255 23.12 -9.15 2.19
C CYS A 255 24.66 -9.22 2.04
N GLY A 256 25.24 -10.41 2.26
CA GLY A 256 26.66 -10.68 1.98
C GLY A 256 26.96 -11.05 0.53
N ILE A 257 25.92 -11.11 -0.30
CA ILE A 257 25.90 -11.58 -1.69
C ILE A 257 24.91 -10.71 -2.47
N GLY A 258 25.12 -10.52 -3.77
CA GLY A 258 24.33 -9.57 -4.58
C GLY A 258 24.64 -8.10 -4.25
N ASN A 259 23.66 -7.22 -4.48
CA ASN A 259 23.75 -5.83 -4.03
C ASN A 259 23.79 -5.76 -2.50
N SER A 260 24.63 -4.88 -1.94
CA SER A 260 24.75 -4.71 -0.48
C SER A 260 23.45 -4.26 0.20
N TYR A 261 22.58 -3.60 -0.56
CA TYR A 261 21.27 -3.09 -0.18
C TYR A 261 20.15 -3.91 -0.83
N ALA A 262 20.42 -5.17 -1.17
CA ALA A 262 19.33 -6.08 -1.52
C ALA A 262 18.49 -6.39 -0.27
N SER A 263 17.23 -6.75 -0.52
CA SER A 263 16.21 -6.95 0.50
C SER A 263 15.93 -8.43 0.74
N ALA A 264 15.48 -8.73 1.95
CA ALA A 264 14.89 -10.00 2.27
C ALA A 264 13.86 -9.80 3.38
N CYS A 265 12.66 -10.33 3.17
CA CYS A 265 11.61 -10.27 4.18
C CYS A 265 11.03 -11.66 4.44
N TYR A 266 10.26 -11.74 5.52
CA TYR A 266 9.68 -12.97 6.00
C TYR A 266 8.18 -12.81 6.13
N THR A 267 7.45 -13.90 5.93
CA THR A 267 6.01 -13.95 6.11
C THR A 267 5.64 -14.85 7.29
N SER A 268 4.50 -14.57 7.90
CA SER A 268 3.78 -15.57 8.69
C SER A 268 3.12 -16.56 7.72
N CYS A 269 2.79 -17.76 8.20
CA CYS A 269 2.09 -18.71 7.37
C CYS A 269 0.72 -18.19 6.92
N MET A 270 0.23 -18.76 5.82
CA MET A 270 -1.01 -18.38 5.16
C MET A 270 -1.85 -19.63 4.91
N GLU A 271 -3.13 -19.43 4.59
CA GLU A 271 -3.98 -20.54 4.16
C GLU A 271 -3.41 -21.19 2.89
N ALA A 272 -3.51 -22.52 2.81
CA ALA A 272 -3.02 -23.26 1.65
C ALA A 272 -3.81 -22.90 0.40
N GLY A 273 -3.12 -22.63 -0.70
CA GLY A 273 -3.73 -22.21 -1.96
C GLY A 273 -3.91 -20.69 -2.09
N THR A 274 -3.58 -19.91 -1.06
CA THR A 274 -3.58 -18.44 -1.17
C THR A 274 -2.55 -17.99 -2.20
N GLN A 275 -2.99 -17.15 -3.15
CA GLN A 275 -2.07 -16.47 -4.07
C GLN A 275 -1.40 -15.32 -3.33
N VAL A 276 -0.07 -15.31 -3.36
CA VAL A 276 0.75 -14.30 -2.67
C VAL A 276 1.44 -13.45 -3.73
N LEU A 277 1.35 -12.14 -3.60
CA LEU A 277 1.99 -11.18 -4.49
C LEU A 277 3.25 -10.63 -3.84
N ILE A 278 4.31 -10.48 -4.62
CA ILE A 278 5.59 -9.90 -4.21
C ILE A 278 5.79 -8.67 -5.07
N GLN A 279 5.84 -7.52 -4.43
CA GLN A 279 6.22 -6.26 -5.04
C GLN A 279 7.73 -6.09 -4.86
N ILE A 280 8.44 -5.87 -5.97
CA ILE A 280 9.86 -5.55 -5.98
C ILE A 280 10.03 -4.17 -6.59
N ASP A 281 10.29 -3.18 -5.76
CA ASP A 281 10.61 -1.81 -6.17
C ASP A 281 12.12 -1.55 -5.97
N GLY A 282 12.60 -0.36 -6.30
CA GLY A 282 13.96 0.04 -5.95
C GLY A 282 14.03 1.44 -5.37
N TRP A 283 14.89 1.57 -4.37
CA TRP A 283 15.04 2.77 -3.55
C TRP A 283 15.26 4.04 -4.38
N TYR A 284 14.38 5.03 -4.25
CA TYR A 284 14.33 6.26 -5.03
C TYR A 284 14.41 6.03 -6.55
N GLY A 285 13.70 5.01 -7.06
CA GLY A 285 13.66 4.69 -8.50
C GLY A 285 14.88 3.94 -9.02
N SER A 286 15.71 3.42 -8.12
CA SER A 286 16.77 2.47 -8.47
C SER A 286 16.17 1.28 -9.24
N ASN A 287 16.82 0.84 -10.31
CA ASN A 287 16.30 -0.24 -11.13
C ASN A 287 17.43 -1.08 -11.73
N GLY A 288 17.07 -2.27 -12.19
CA GLY A 288 18.03 -3.20 -12.74
C GLY A 288 17.45 -4.59 -12.90
N ILE A 289 18.27 -5.60 -12.62
CA ILE A 289 17.86 -7.00 -12.60
C ILE A 289 17.82 -7.44 -11.14
N VAL A 290 16.69 -8.01 -10.74
CA VAL A 290 16.54 -8.73 -9.47
C VAL A 290 16.63 -10.22 -9.76
N GLU A 291 17.40 -10.94 -8.95
CA GLU A 291 17.36 -12.40 -8.88
C GLU A 291 16.61 -12.79 -7.60
N LEU A 292 15.36 -13.22 -7.75
CA LEU A 292 14.41 -13.44 -6.65
C LEU A 292 14.32 -14.91 -6.30
N THR A 293 14.35 -15.23 -5.01
CA THR A 293 14.05 -16.56 -4.46
C THR A 293 12.93 -16.50 -3.44
N VAL A 294 12.14 -17.57 -3.38
CA VAL A 294 11.15 -17.84 -2.33
C VAL A 294 11.38 -19.25 -1.81
N GLU A 295 11.46 -19.40 -0.49
CA GLU A 295 11.58 -20.72 0.15
C GLU A 295 11.01 -20.73 1.56
N ALA A 296 10.79 -21.93 2.11
CA ALA A 296 10.39 -22.11 3.50
C ALA A 296 11.48 -21.57 4.44
N SER A 297 11.07 -20.77 5.43
CA SER A 297 11.96 -20.25 6.46
C SER A 297 12.15 -21.27 7.57
N ASP A 298 13.41 -21.68 7.79
CA ASP A 298 13.81 -22.51 8.94
C ASP A 298 14.22 -21.67 10.17
N VAL A 299 14.06 -20.34 10.11
CA VAL A 299 14.46 -19.43 11.17
C VAL A 299 13.27 -19.16 12.09
N GLU A 300 13.47 -19.46 13.37
CA GLU A 300 12.46 -19.19 14.40
C GLU A 300 12.25 -17.67 14.57
N PRO A 301 10.98 -17.22 14.64
CA PRO A 301 10.66 -15.82 14.88
C PRO A 301 11.20 -15.31 16.24
N VAL A 302 11.66 -14.07 16.26
CA VAL A 302 12.05 -13.38 17.50
C VAL A 302 11.42 -12.01 17.57
N ILE A 303 11.10 -11.54 18.78
CA ILE A 303 10.51 -10.21 19.00
C ILE A 303 11.58 -9.18 19.30
N GLY A 304 11.39 -7.97 18.75
CA GLY A 304 12.11 -6.77 19.10
C GLY A 304 11.14 -5.66 19.53
N ALA A 305 11.68 -4.62 20.16
CA ALA A 305 10.89 -3.47 20.54
C ALA A 305 11.72 -2.18 20.51
N SER A 306 11.06 -1.09 20.11
CA SER A 306 11.53 0.26 20.31
C SER A 306 10.83 0.84 21.54
N VAL A 307 11.60 1.15 22.58
CA VAL A 307 11.10 1.61 23.88
C VAL A 307 11.48 3.06 24.08
N HIS A 308 10.47 3.92 24.24
CA HIS A 308 10.65 5.34 24.50
C HIS A 308 10.23 5.66 25.92
N ASN A 309 11.21 6.11 26.70
CA ASN A 309 11.02 6.51 28.09
C ASN A 309 10.22 7.82 28.18
N ILE A 310 9.82 8.18 29.41
CA ILE A 310 9.14 9.46 29.64
C ILE A 310 10.06 10.62 29.22
N SER A 311 9.54 11.60 28.47
CA SER A 311 10.35 12.71 27.96
C SER A 311 10.77 13.71 29.03
N CYS A 312 9.98 13.86 30.10
CA CYS A 312 10.20 14.80 31.21
C CYS A 312 9.83 14.17 32.55
N ALA A 313 10.55 14.55 33.62
CA ALA A 313 10.29 13.99 34.94
C ALA A 313 8.85 14.32 35.42
N LEU A 314 8.09 13.29 35.78
CA LEU A 314 6.66 13.42 36.15
C LEU A 314 6.38 14.11 37.50
N GLU A 315 7.39 14.73 38.12
CA GLU A 315 7.29 15.32 39.46
C GLU A 315 6.60 16.67 39.48
N THR A 316 6.78 17.47 38.42
CA THR A 316 6.21 18.83 38.32
C THR A 316 4.90 18.85 37.54
N ASP A 317 4.81 18.07 36.48
CA ASP A 317 3.61 17.90 35.66
C ASP A 317 3.41 16.42 35.33
N PHE A 318 2.23 15.89 35.65
CA PHE A 318 1.89 14.50 35.36
C PHE A 318 1.42 14.36 33.91
N ASN A 319 2.37 14.16 33.01
CA ASN A 319 2.14 13.94 31.58
C ASN A 319 2.93 12.71 31.08
N PRO A 320 2.46 11.48 31.37
CA PRO A 320 3.13 10.27 30.89
C PRO A 320 3.02 10.17 29.36
N ASP A 321 4.17 10.09 28.70
CA ASP A 321 4.29 10.03 27.25
C ASP A 321 5.21 8.88 26.78
N GLY A 322 5.51 7.93 27.67
CA GLY A 322 6.25 6.73 27.30
C GLY A 322 5.46 5.89 26.30
N TYR A 323 6.16 5.20 25.40
CA TYR A 323 5.53 4.29 24.44
C TYR A 323 6.46 3.14 24.06
N ILE A 324 5.85 2.03 23.63
CA ILE A 324 6.54 0.83 23.18
C ILE A 324 5.93 0.42 21.84
N ASN A 325 6.79 0.25 20.83
CA ASN A 325 6.45 -0.30 19.53
C ASN A 325 7.14 -1.66 19.35
N MET A 326 6.37 -2.70 19.04
CA MET A 326 6.83 -4.06 18.85
C MET A 326 7.00 -4.39 17.38
N TYR A 327 7.93 -5.29 17.10
CA TYR A 327 8.11 -5.88 15.78
C TYR A 327 8.63 -7.32 15.91
N SER A 328 8.37 -8.13 14.89
CA SER A 328 8.83 -9.51 14.77
C SER A 328 9.89 -9.61 13.68
N TYR A 329 11.05 -10.16 14.00
CA TYR A 329 12.00 -10.62 13.00
C TYR A 329 11.67 -12.07 12.62
N TYR A 330 11.85 -12.38 11.34
CA TYR A 330 11.74 -13.73 10.78
C TYR A 330 10.33 -14.37 10.81
N GLY A 331 9.33 -13.69 11.39
CA GLY A 331 7.98 -14.23 11.57
C GLY A 331 6.87 -13.51 10.84
N GLY A 332 7.19 -12.60 9.91
CA GLY A 332 6.21 -11.73 9.23
C GLY A 332 5.42 -10.82 10.18
N LEU A 333 4.25 -10.36 9.73
CA LEU A 333 3.50 -9.29 10.37
C LEU A 333 2.20 -9.72 11.07
N ASP A 334 1.84 -11.00 11.03
CA ASP A 334 0.54 -11.48 11.52
C ASP A 334 0.59 -11.94 13.00
N TRP A 335 0.72 -10.95 13.89
CA TRP A 335 0.86 -11.15 15.33
C TRP A 335 -0.11 -10.30 16.14
N ASP A 336 -0.86 -10.96 17.01
CA ASP A 336 -1.66 -10.30 18.04
C ASP A 336 -0.85 -10.14 19.32
N ALA A 337 -0.80 -8.93 19.87
CA ALA A 337 -0.09 -8.64 21.12
C ALA A 337 -1.04 -8.26 22.24
N THR A 338 -0.79 -8.81 23.43
CA THR A 338 -1.47 -8.43 24.67
C THR A 338 -0.45 -8.01 25.72
N TRP A 339 -0.84 -7.03 26.53
CA TRP A 339 0.05 -6.38 27.50
C TRP A 339 -0.50 -6.41 28.91
N THR A 340 0.41 -6.55 29.87
CA THR A 340 0.15 -6.29 31.29
C THR A 340 1.21 -5.36 31.84
N GLY A 341 0.86 -4.51 32.82
CA GLY A 341 1.78 -3.52 33.33
C GLY A 341 1.47 -2.99 34.73
N PRO A 342 2.14 -1.89 35.13
CA PRO A 342 1.97 -1.27 36.44
C PRO A 342 0.52 -0.88 36.71
N PHE A 343 0.14 -0.85 37.99
CA PHE A 343 -1.19 -0.39 38.42
C PHE A 343 -2.37 -1.14 37.80
N GLY A 344 -2.15 -2.38 37.32
CA GLY A 344 -3.18 -3.18 36.66
C GLY A 344 -3.41 -2.79 35.20
N TYR A 345 -2.46 -2.13 34.55
CA TYR A 345 -2.51 -1.82 33.12
C TYR A 345 -2.73 -3.09 32.30
N THR A 346 -3.62 -2.99 31.31
CA THR A 346 -3.82 -3.97 30.25
C THR A 346 -3.90 -3.23 28.92
N GLY A 347 -3.29 -3.79 27.87
CA GLY A 347 -3.34 -3.23 26.53
C GLY A 347 -3.31 -4.31 25.46
N SER A 348 -3.55 -3.92 24.21
CA SER A 348 -3.51 -4.80 23.05
C SER A 348 -2.92 -4.07 21.85
N GLY A 349 -2.36 -4.82 20.91
CA GLY A 349 -1.73 -4.28 19.71
C GLY A 349 -0.21 -4.14 19.85
N LEU A 350 0.46 -4.01 18.69
CA LEU A 350 1.91 -3.92 18.61
C LEU A 350 2.46 -2.57 19.10
N ASN A 351 1.61 -1.54 19.20
CA ASN A 351 1.98 -0.21 19.67
C ASN A 351 1.12 0.16 20.88
N ILE A 352 1.77 0.55 21.98
CA ILE A 352 1.12 1.07 23.19
C ILE A 352 1.79 2.38 23.63
N ASP A 353 1.00 3.40 23.97
CA ASP A 353 1.47 4.75 24.30
C ASP A 353 0.81 5.29 25.58
N GLY A 354 1.21 6.51 26.00
CA GLY A 354 0.73 7.14 27.24
C GLY A 354 1.16 6.39 28.50
N LEU A 355 2.29 5.67 28.42
CA LEU A 355 2.72 4.73 29.45
C LEU A 355 3.36 5.44 30.63
N LEU A 356 3.03 4.96 31.83
CA LEU A 356 3.70 5.33 33.06
C LEU A 356 5.03 4.56 33.25
N PRO A 357 5.96 5.06 34.07
CA PRO A 357 7.15 4.33 34.46
C PRO A 357 6.82 2.98 35.09
N GLY A 358 7.56 1.95 34.69
CA GLY A 358 7.45 0.59 35.22
C GLY A 358 7.65 -0.48 34.15
N VAL A 359 7.36 -1.72 34.54
CA VAL A 359 7.61 -2.91 33.72
C VAL A 359 6.33 -3.33 33.01
N TYR A 360 6.38 -3.43 31.68
CA TYR A 360 5.32 -3.91 30.81
C TYR A 360 5.72 -5.26 30.23
N ASN A 361 4.84 -6.26 30.39
CA ASN A 361 5.04 -7.60 29.85
C ASN A 361 4.11 -7.79 28.65
N VAL A 362 4.66 -8.33 27.56
CA VAL A 362 3.92 -8.65 26.34
C VAL A 362 3.85 -10.15 26.13
N GLU A 363 2.71 -10.60 25.62
CA GLU A 363 2.52 -11.91 24.99
C GLU A 363 2.04 -11.67 23.56
N MET A 364 2.84 -12.10 22.58
CA MET A 364 2.54 -12.07 21.15
C MET A 364 2.16 -13.47 20.68
N VAL A 365 1.03 -13.58 19.98
CA VAL A 365 0.51 -14.83 19.45
C VAL A 365 0.45 -14.72 17.92
N SER A 366 1.08 -15.67 17.22
CA SER A 366 0.97 -15.76 15.77
C SER A 366 -0.44 -16.18 15.39
N ASN A 367 -1.12 -15.40 14.56
CA ASN A 367 -2.50 -15.69 14.15
C ASN A 367 -2.59 -16.92 13.25
N CYS A 368 -1.51 -17.28 12.57
CA CYS A 368 -1.45 -18.48 11.76
C CYS A 368 -1.05 -19.74 12.56
N SER A 369 0.10 -19.71 13.25
CA SER A 369 0.64 -20.92 13.89
C SER A 369 0.20 -21.13 15.34
N GLY A 370 -0.33 -20.08 15.99
CA GLY A 370 -0.57 -20.05 17.43
C GLY A 370 0.70 -20.03 18.28
N ALA A 371 1.88 -19.84 17.67
CA ALA A 371 3.14 -19.70 18.40
C ALA A 371 3.09 -18.49 19.33
N ILE A 372 3.68 -18.63 20.53
CA ILE A 372 3.67 -17.60 21.56
C ILE A 372 5.09 -17.11 21.81
N LEU A 373 5.28 -15.79 21.70
CA LEU A 373 6.50 -15.09 22.07
C LEU A 373 6.20 -14.14 23.23
N SER A 374 7.12 -14.00 24.18
CA SER A 374 6.92 -13.14 25.34
C SER A 374 8.12 -12.26 25.61
N GLY A 375 7.86 -11.06 26.13
CA GLY A 375 8.87 -10.04 26.39
C GLY A 375 8.53 -9.20 27.61
N SER A 376 9.52 -8.48 28.13
CA SER A 376 9.36 -7.56 29.24
C SER A 376 10.20 -6.31 28.99
N TYR A 377 9.56 -5.15 29.03
CA TYR A 377 10.15 -3.85 28.71
C TYR A 377 9.92 -2.87 29.85
N ILE A 378 10.85 -1.93 30.03
CA ILE A 378 10.82 -0.99 31.15
C ILE A 378 10.72 0.43 30.61
N ILE A 379 9.70 1.16 31.06
CA ILE A 379 9.61 2.61 30.90
C ILE A 379 10.23 3.27 32.12
N VAL A 380 11.19 4.15 31.89
CA VAL A 380 11.94 4.86 32.93
C VAL A 380 11.48 6.31 32.99
N ASN A 381 11.30 6.83 34.20
CA ASN A 381 11.16 8.27 34.44
C ASN A 381 12.57 8.90 34.49
N PRO A 382 12.87 9.96 33.73
CA PRO A 382 14.15 10.64 33.86
C PRO A 382 14.26 11.33 35.22
N GLU A 383 15.49 11.53 35.67
CA GLU A 383 15.75 12.33 36.87
C GLU A 383 15.30 13.79 36.65
N PRO A 384 14.72 14.45 37.65
CA PRO A 384 14.34 15.86 37.57
C PRO A 384 15.56 16.76 37.32
N LEU A 385 15.36 17.82 36.52
CA LEU A 385 16.37 18.85 36.30
C LEU A 385 16.50 19.75 37.53
N GLU A 386 17.62 19.66 38.25
CA GLU A 386 17.94 20.58 39.34
C GLU A 386 18.71 21.80 38.82
N LEU A 387 18.16 23.01 39.01
CA LEU A 387 18.82 24.27 38.70
C LEU A 387 19.39 24.89 39.98
N ASP A 388 20.71 24.92 40.11
CA ASP A 388 21.39 25.70 41.15
C ASP A 388 21.69 27.12 40.65
N VAL A 389 21.00 28.11 41.20
CA VAL A 389 21.20 29.54 40.86
C VAL A 389 22.05 30.20 41.92
N VAL A 390 23.34 30.40 41.61
CA VAL A 390 24.22 31.19 42.46
C VAL A 390 24.13 32.67 42.08
N VAL A 391 23.41 33.45 42.90
CA VAL A 391 23.42 34.91 42.79
C VAL A 391 24.66 35.45 43.50
N THR A 392 25.63 35.94 42.74
CA THR A 392 26.77 36.67 43.30
C THR A 392 26.52 38.17 43.20
N SER A 393 26.59 38.88 44.33
CA SER A 393 26.55 40.33 44.37
C SER A 393 27.96 40.90 44.20
N SER A 394 28.15 41.81 43.24
CA SER A 394 29.43 42.53 43.06
C SER A 394 29.61 43.72 44.01
N CYS A 395 28.66 43.97 44.92
CA CYS A 395 28.74 45.06 45.87
C CYS A 395 29.53 44.64 47.12
N GLU A 396 30.84 44.91 47.14
CA GLU A 396 31.64 44.91 48.37
C GLU A 396 31.13 46.03 49.30
N ASN A 397 30.20 45.72 50.21
CA ASN A 397 29.69 46.55 51.33
C ASN A 397 28.43 47.45 51.11
N GLY A 398 27.43 47.04 50.33
CA GLY A 398 26.16 47.78 50.24
C GLY A 398 25.17 47.44 51.38
N SER A 399 25.01 48.33 52.37
CA SER A 399 23.84 48.35 53.27
C SER A 399 22.56 48.50 52.44
N GLY A 400 21.55 47.66 52.71
CA GLY A 400 20.27 47.66 52.01
C GLY A 400 19.62 49.04 51.92
N GLY A 401 18.97 49.28 50.79
CA GLY A 401 18.01 50.36 50.56
C GLY A 401 16.65 49.76 50.26
#